data_AF-A0A1Q3SBP8-F1
#
_entry.id   AF-A0A1Q3SBP8-F1
#
_cell.length_a   1.000
_cell.length_b   1.000
_cell.length_c   1.000
_cell.angle_alpha   90.00
_cell.angle_beta   90.00
_cell.angle_gamma   90.00
#
_symmetry.space_group_name_H-M   'P 1'
#
loop_
_entity.id
_entity.type
_entity.pdbx_description
1 polymer ?
#
loop_
_entity_poly.entity_id
_entity_poly.type
_entity_poly.pdbx_seq_one_letter_code
_entity_poly.pdbx_strand_id
1 'polypeptide(L)'
;MRKKILLKILLLCLLTSYGQKENGIRINTVEKIKTTPSEIVNFIPEINKRNGDYCAKVVVNDMKSAYTKNLVVRLSNDFLLAIYNDDNTVIKGFKKIHFDINGYTKFVTNGKTYQIKILAALEDCKGLPRRCKGKTQLGKRCKCITKDESGYCHHHK
;
A
#
# COMPACT_ATOMS: atom_id res chain seq x y z
N MET A 1 -75.86 -22.39 -17.71
CA MET A 1 -74.52 -22.05 -18.24
C MET A 1 -73.89 -20.91 -17.44
N ARG A 2 -73.38 -21.12 -16.22
CA ARG A 2 -72.59 -20.11 -15.46
C ARG A 2 -71.70 -20.76 -14.39
N LYS A 3 -70.66 -21.49 -14.80
CA LYS A 3 -69.58 -21.95 -13.90
C LYS A 3 -68.35 -22.24 -14.77
N LYS A 4 -67.51 -21.24 -15.08
CA LYS A 4 -66.17 -21.43 -15.71
C LYS A 4 -65.31 -20.17 -15.86
N ILE A 5 -65.45 -19.13 -15.01
CA ILE A 5 -64.62 -17.91 -15.13
C ILE A 5 -64.10 -17.43 -13.75
N LEU A 6 -63.65 -18.35 -12.90
CA LEU A 6 -63.05 -18.00 -11.60
C LEU A 6 -61.82 -18.85 -11.26
N LEU A 7 -61.14 -19.37 -12.29
CA LEU A 7 -59.93 -20.20 -12.14
C LEU A 7 -58.80 -19.80 -13.10
N LYS A 8 -58.71 -18.51 -13.44
CA LYS A 8 -57.57 -17.97 -14.20
C LYS A 8 -56.82 -16.83 -13.48
N ILE A 9 -57.31 -16.38 -12.33
CA ILE A 9 -56.66 -15.29 -11.57
C ILE A 9 -55.73 -15.84 -10.48
N LEU A 10 -55.83 -17.13 -10.12
CA LEU A 10 -54.98 -17.74 -9.08
C LEU A 10 -53.62 -18.28 -9.59
N LEU A 11 -53.33 -18.18 -10.90
CA LEU A 11 -52.12 -18.74 -11.51
C LEU A 11 -51.16 -17.65 -12.06
N LEU A 12 -51.20 -16.44 -11.50
CA LEU A 12 -50.32 -15.34 -11.93
C LEU A 12 -49.51 -14.68 -10.79
N CYS A 13 -49.50 -15.27 -9.59
CA CYS A 13 -48.75 -14.73 -8.44
C CYS A 13 -47.58 -15.60 -7.96
N LEU A 14 -47.19 -16.66 -8.68
CA LEU A 14 -46.19 -17.64 -8.23
C LEU A 14 -44.82 -17.58 -8.95
N LEU A 15 -44.55 -16.55 -9.77
CA LEU A 15 -43.29 -16.47 -10.53
C LEU A 15 -42.41 -15.24 -10.24
N THR A 16 -42.64 -14.52 -9.14
CA THR A 16 -41.71 -13.45 -8.69
C THR A 16 -41.02 -13.80 -7.38
N SER A 17 -40.53 -15.03 -7.23
CA SER A 17 -39.37 -15.26 -6.35
C SER A 17 -38.12 -14.97 -7.18
N TYR A 18 -37.81 -13.67 -7.27
CA TYR A 18 -36.56 -13.14 -7.76
C TYR A 18 -35.43 -13.81 -6.98
N GLY A 19 -34.72 -14.76 -7.61
CA GLY A 19 -33.53 -15.34 -7.07
C GLY A 19 -32.48 -14.25 -6.91
N GLN A 20 -32.31 -13.74 -5.70
CA GLN A 20 -31.08 -13.04 -5.32
C GLN A 20 -29.96 -14.05 -5.49
N LYS A 21 -29.25 -13.92 -6.61
CA LYS A 21 -27.95 -14.50 -6.82
C LYS A 21 -27.04 -13.86 -5.76
N GLU A 22 -26.93 -14.52 -4.60
CA GLU A 22 -25.88 -14.21 -3.67
C GLU A 22 -24.57 -14.41 -4.43
N ASN A 23 -23.96 -13.28 -4.81
CA ASN A 23 -22.55 -13.25 -5.10
C ASN A 23 -21.88 -13.68 -3.80
N GLY A 24 -21.68 -14.99 -3.66
CA GLY A 24 -20.75 -15.57 -2.72
C GLY A 24 -19.43 -14.88 -2.99
N ILE A 25 -19.14 -13.86 -2.19
CA ILE A 25 -17.81 -13.30 -2.04
C ILE A 25 -17.00 -14.51 -1.62
N ARG A 26 -16.23 -15.06 -2.57
CA ARG A 26 -15.10 -15.92 -2.25
C ARG A 26 -14.21 -15.07 -1.36
N ILE A 27 -14.41 -15.20 -0.06
CA ILE A 27 -13.46 -14.75 0.94
C ILE A 27 -12.25 -15.62 0.63
N ASN A 28 -11.32 -15.06 -0.14
CA ASN A 28 -10.01 -15.65 -0.31
C ASN A 28 -9.53 -15.99 1.09
N THR A 29 -9.27 -17.28 1.28
CA THR A 29 -8.68 -17.89 2.46
C THR A 29 -7.78 -16.84 3.12
N VAL A 30 -8.18 -16.38 4.31
CA VAL A 30 -7.36 -15.47 5.11
C VAL A 30 -6.06 -16.24 5.33
N GLU A 31 -5.06 -15.94 4.51
CA GLU A 31 -3.70 -16.37 4.75
C GLU A 31 -3.42 -15.97 6.20
N LYS A 32 -3.16 -16.97 7.05
CA LYS A 32 -2.74 -16.76 8.42
C LYS A 32 -1.52 -15.83 8.36
N ILE A 33 -1.73 -14.55 8.61
CA ILE A 33 -0.66 -13.57 8.72
C ILE A 33 0.14 -14.02 9.94
N LYS A 34 1.24 -14.73 9.70
CA LYS A 34 2.22 -15.09 10.73
C LYS A 34 2.86 -13.80 11.19
N THR A 35 2.26 -13.22 12.22
CA THR A 35 2.71 -12.01 12.85
C THR A 35 3.90 -12.34 13.77
N THR A 36 5.14 -12.20 13.29
CA THR A 36 6.36 -12.34 14.11
C THR A 36 6.42 -11.26 15.19
N PRO A 37 6.75 -11.59 16.46
CA PRO A 37 6.94 -10.59 17.51
C PRO A 37 8.07 -9.63 17.12
N SER A 38 7.89 -8.35 17.42
CA SER A 38 8.93 -7.33 17.22
C SER A 38 9.15 -6.68 18.58
N GLU A 39 10.40 -6.63 19.03
CA GLU A 39 10.77 -5.97 20.28
C GLU A 39 10.57 -4.46 20.15
N ILE A 40 9.86 -3.88 21.11
CA ILE A 40 9.61 -2.45 21.20
C ILE A 40 10.81 -1.82 21.91
N VAL A 41 11.59 -1.02 21.20
CA VAL A 41 12.65 -0.18 21.78
C VAL A 41 12.01 1.07 22.38
N ASN A 42 12.45 1.44 23.59
CA ASN A 42 11.91 2.53 24.42
C ASN A 42 11.61 3.83 23.64
N PHE A 43 10.41 4.37 23.89
CA PHE A 43 9.85 5.55 23.23
C PHE A 43 10.28 6.85 23.95
N ILE A 44 10.92 7.78 23.24
CA ILE A 44 11.23 9.14 23.73
C ILE A 44 10.19 10.10 23.12
N PRO A 45 9.60 11.03 23.91
CA PRO A 45 8.45 11.80 23.45
C PRO A 45 8.78 12.85 22.38
N GLU A 46 7.93 12.80 21.34
CA GLU A 46 7.50 13.79 20.36
C GLU A 46 8.36 15.04 20.14
N ILE A 47 9.29 14.94 19.19
CA ILE A 47 9.78 16.10 18.45
C ILE A 47 9.52 15.81 16.97
N ASN A 48 8.50 16.47 16.40
CA ASN A 48 8.12 16.47 14.98
C ASN A 48 7.86 15.10 14.34
N LYS A 49 6.62 14.60 14.50
CA LYS A 49 6.16 13.39 13.82
C LYS A 49 6.32 13.48 12.31
N ARG A 50 7.16 12.62 11.72
CA ARG A 50 7.36 12.60 10.26
C ARG A 50 6.15 12.02 9.54
N ASN A 51 5.69 12.74 8.52
CA ASN A 51 4.57 12.38 7.67
C ASN A 51 4.94 12.74 6.23
N GLY A 52 4.76 11.78 5.31
CA GLY A 52 5.01 12.01 3.88
C GLY A 52 5.92 10.98 3.24
N ASP A 53 6.47 11.36 2.09
CA ASP A 53 7.39 10.54 1.31
C ASP A 53 8.84 11.04 1.50
N TYR A 54 9.78 10.10 1.67
CA TYR A 54 11.19 10.38 1.93
C TYR A 54 12.07 9.51 1.03
N CYS A 55 13.23 10.00 0.61
CA CYS A 55 14.27 9.08 0.14
C CYS A 55 14.95 8.43 1.32
N ALA A 56 15.23 7.14 1.17
CA ALA A 56 15.92 6.35 2.17
C ALA A 56 16.90 5.40 1.52
N LYS A 57 18.03 5.18 2.21
CA LYS A 57 18.91 4.06 1.93
C LYS A 57 18.30 2.81 2.58
N VAL A 58 17.96 1.83 1.77
CA VAL A 58 17.35 0.57 2.17
C VAL A 58 18.35 -0.56 1.92
N VAL A 59 18.78 -1.20 3.00
CA VAL A 59 19.58 -2.43 2.97
C VAL A 59 18.63 -3.59 3.23
N VAL A 60 18.63 -4.57 2.33
CA VAL A 60 17.85 -5.80 2.47
C VAL A 60 18.81 -6.97 2.51
N ASN A 61 18.82 -7.67 3.63
CA ASN A 61 19.58 -8.90 3.81
C ASN A 61 18.59 -10.07 3.79
N ASP A 62 18.75 -10.96 2.81
CA ASP A 62 18.17 -12.30 2.84
C ASP A 62 19.25 -13.32 3.26
N MET A 63 18.87 -14.60 3.42
CA MET A 63 19.79 -15.64 3.88
C MET A 63 20.96 -15.90 2.92
N LYS A 64 20.87 -15.45 1.66
CA LYS A 64 21.81 -15.78 0.58
C LYS A 64 22.56 -14.56 0.04
N SER A 65 22.02 -13.36 0.25
CA SER A 65 22.47 -12.14 -0.40
C SER A 65 22.07 -10.90 0.41
N ALA A 66 22.85 -9.84 0.22
CA ALA A 66 22.57 -8.51 0.72
C ALA A 66 22.58 -7.55 -0.45
N TYR A 67 21.59 -6.67 -0.52
CA TYR A 67 21.59 -5.57 -1.48
C TYR A 67 21.21 -4.24 -0.83
N THR A 68 21.76 -3.17 -1.39
CA THR A 68 21.50 -1.80 -0.93
C THR A 68 20.93 -0.99 -2.09
N LYS A 69 19.84 -0.27 -1.82
CA LYS A 69 19.22 0.63 -2.79
C LYS A 69 18.77 1.92 -2.13
N ASN A 70 18.76 3.01 -2.91
CA ASN A 70 18.11 4.24 -2.50
C ASN A 70 16.67 4.22 -3.04
N LEU A 71 15.71 4.11 -2.14
CA LEU A 71 14.29 3.94 -2.45
C LEU A 71 13.46 5.07 -1.83
N VAL A 72 12.20 5.17 -2.25
CA VAL A 72 11.23 6.05 -1.58
C VAL A 72 10.50 5.26 -0.50
N VAL A 73 10.36 5.85 0.68
CA VAL A 73 9.56 5.31 1.79
C VAL A 73 8.47 6.29 2.17
N ARG A 74 7.30 5.78 2.54
CA ARG A 74 6.19 6.61 3.05
C ARG A 74 6.02 6.38 4.54
N LEU A 75 5.93 7.48 5.27
CA LEU A 75 5.70 7.50 6.72
C LEU A 75 4.36 8.13 7.06
N SER A 76 3.76 7.67 8.15
CA SER A 76 2.70 8.39 8.86
C SER A 76 2.93 8.27 10.35
N ASN A 77 3.02 9.41 11.03
CA ASN A 77 3.34 9.50 12.46
C ASN A 77 4.61 8.69 12.82
N ASP A 78 5.68 8.84 12.04
CA ASP A 78 6.94 8.07 12.14
C ASP A 78 6.84 6.56 11.90
N PHE A 79 5.66 6.04 11.54
CA PHE A 79 5.50 4.64 11.17
C PHE A 79 5.68 4.42 9.68
N LEU A 80 6.45 3.38 9.31
CA LEU A 80 6.60 2.93 7.93
C LEU A 80 5.28 2.40 7.39
N LEU A 81 4.77 3.03 6.33
CA LEU A 81 3.57 2.59 5.61
C LEU A 81 3.90 1.80 4.35
N ALA A 82 4.88 2.27 3.58
CA ALA A 82 5.21 1.70 2.27
C ALA A 82 6.70 1.89 1.90
N ILE A 83 7.23 0.97 1.10
CA ILE A 83 8.51 1.09 0.38
C ILE A 83 8.21 0.97 -1.11
N TYR A 84 8.68 1.93 -1.91
CA TYR A 84 8.51 1.96 -3.36
C TYR A 84 9.80 1.51 -4.03
N ASN A 85 9.75 0.41 -4.79
CA ASN A 85 10.87 -0.12 -5.53
C ASN A 85 11.05 0.59 -6.89
N ASP A 86 12.24 0.43 -7.50
CA ASP A 86 12.55 0.96 -8.83
C ASP A 86 11.62 0.43 -9.94
N ASP A 87 11.11 -0.80 -9.78
CA ASP A 87 10.24 -1.49 -10.72
C ASP A 87 8.75 -1.11 -10.58
N ASN A 88 8.46 -0.03 -9.84
CA ASN A 88 7.11 0.44 -9.47
C ASN A 88 6.32 -0.54 -8.57
N THR A 89 6.93 -1.60 -8.05
CA THR A 89 6.29 -2.42 -7.03
C THR A 89 6.29 -1.68 -5.68
N VAL A 90 5.27 -1.96 -4.86
CA VAL A 90 5.10 -1.32 -3.55
C VAL A 90 4.99 -2.40 -2.47
N ILE A 91 5.92 -2.36 -1.53
CA ILE A 91 5.88 -3.20 -0.33
C ILE A 91 5.10 -2.44 0.74
N LYS A 92 4.05 -3.06 1.30
CA LYS A 92 3.13 -2.44 2.28
C LYS A 92 2.69 -3.48 3.32
N GLY A 93 1.91 -3.03 4.31
CA GLY A 93 1.37 -3.92 5.36
C GLY A 93 2.36 -4.18 6.49
N PHE A 94 3.30 -3.26 6.72
CA PHE A 94 4.23 -3.34 7.84
C PHE A 94 3.50 -3.17 9.17
N LYS A 95 3.91 -3.93 10.19
CA LYS A 95 3.43 -3.75 11.56
C LYS A 95 4.15 -2.57 12.20
N LYS A 96 3.46 -1.48 12.54
CA LYS A 96 3.94 -0.34 13.36
C LYS A 96 5.48 -0.21 13.46
N ILE A 97 6.18 -0.13 12.32
CA ILE A 97 7.64 -0.04 12.28
C ILE A 97 7.99 1.43 12.48
N HIS A 98 8.57 1.75 13.62
CA HIS A 98 8.91 3.12 14.00
C HIS A 98 10.36 3.45 13.58
N PHE A 99 10.59 4.72 13.25
CA PHE A 99 11.94 5.26 13.01
C PHE A 99 12.46 5.99 14.24
N ASP A 100 13.73 5.83 14.58
CA ASP A 100 14.36 6.62 15.63
C ASP A 100 14.49 8.10 15.26
N ILE A 101 14.99 8.91 16.20
CA ILE A 101 15.22 10.36 16.01
C ILE A 101 16.16 10.64 14.83
N ASN A 102 17.05 9.71 14.50
CA ASN A 102 18.00 9.82 13.40
C ASN A 102 17.39 9.36 12.07
N GLY A 103 16.13 8.92 12.04
CA GLY A 103 15.51 8.38 10.84
C GLY A 103 16.05 7.02 10.44
N TYR A 104 16.52 6.23 11.40
CA TYR A 104 16.90 4.84 11.19
C TYR A 104 15.85 3.88 11.74
N THR A 105 15.68 2.73 11.09
CA THR A 105 14.92 1.59 11.62
C THR A 105 15.50 0.28 11.10
N LYS A 106 15.32 -0.80 11.86
CA LYS A 106 15.71 -2.16 11.50
C LYS A 106 14.62 -3.13 11.91
N PHE A 107 14.19 -3.99 10.99
CA PHE A 107 13.13 -4.96 11.25
C PHE A 107 13.22 -6.18 10.34
N VAL A 108 12.51 -7.25 10.70
CA VAL A 108 12.42 -8.49 9.92
C VAL A 108 11.00 -8.68 9.41
N THR A 109 10.84 -8.94 8.12
CA THR A 109 9.56 -9.31 7.53
C THR A 109 9.79 -10.26 6.35
N ASN A 110 8.89 -11.23 6.17
CA ASN A 110 8.98 -12.23 5.09
C ASN A 110 10.36 -12.92 4.97
N GLY A 111 10.99 -13.21 6.11
CA GLY A 111 12.31 -13.85 6.16
C GLY A 111 13.49 -12.97 5.72
N LYS A 112 13.28 -11.66 5.55
CA LYS A 112 14.31 -10.68 5.18
C LYS A 112 14.50 -9.65 6.28
N THR A 113 15.75 -9.25 6.51
CA THR A 113 16.08 -8.14 7.41
C THR A 113 16.19 -6.85 6.61
N TYR A 114 15.41 -5.86 6.98
CA TYR A 114 15.44 -4.51 6.41
C TYR A 114 16.16 -3.58 7.37
N GLN A 115 17.06 -2.76 6.84
CA GLN A 115 17.61 -1.60 7.52
C GLN A 115 17.35 -0.38 6.65
N ILE A 116 16.66 0.61 7.21
CA ILE A 116 16.25 1.80 6.46
C ILE A 116 16.81 3.02 7.17
N LYS A 117 17.47 3.90 6.40
CA LYS A 117 17.95 5.20 6.84
C LYS A 117 17.34 6.29 5.96
N ILE A 118 16.49 7.13 6.52
CA ILE A 118 15.98 8.34 5.87
C ILE A 118 17.15 9.25 5.54
N LEU A 119 17.19 9.73 4.31
CA LEU A 119 18.22 10.63 3.80
C LEU A 119 17.71 12.07 3.76
N ALA A 120 16.55 12.28 3.14
CA ALA A 120 15.90 13.58 3.02
C ALA A 120 14.40 13.44 2.70
N ALA A 121 13.65 14.55 2.79
CA ALA A 121 12.30 14.64 2.24
C ALA A 121 12.34 14.40 0.72
N LEU A 122 11.28 13.79 0.15
CA LEU A 122 11.28 13.39 -1.27
C LEU A 122 11.60 14.54 -2.24
N GLU A 123 11.21 15.77 -1.90
CA GLU A 123 11.46 16.97 -2.70
C GLU A 123 12.94 17.38 -2.78
N ASP A 124 13.73 17.03 -1.77
CA ASP A 124 15.17 17.36 -1.70
C ASP A 124 16.07 16.25 -2.26
N CYS A 125 15.49 15.11 -2.63
CA CYS A 125 16.23 13.95 -3.10
C CYS A 125 16.75 14.16 -4.53
N LYS A 126 18.01 14.57 -4.67
CA LYS A 126 18.69 14.67 -5.97
C LYS A 126 19.05 13.29 -6.52
N GLY A 127 18.80 13.06 -7.81
CA GLY A 127 19.19 11.83 -8.52
C GLY A 127 18.43 10.56 -8.13
N LEU A 128 17.40 10.68 -7.28
CA LEU A 128 16.59 9.53 -6.85
C LEU A 128 15.23 9.50 -7.56
N PRO A 129 14.65 8.30 -7.72
CA PRO A 129 13.30 8.15 -8.21
C PRO A 129 12.34 9.02 -7.38
N ARG A 130 11.61 9.93 -8.04
CA ARG A 130 10.65 10.85 -7.41
C ARG A 130 9.26 10.70 -7.98
N ARG A 131 8.24 11.12 -7.24
CA ARG A 131 6.86 11.02 -7.71
C ARG A 131 6.60 11.97 -8.87
N CYS A 132 5.98 11.45 -9.92
CA CYS A 132 5.58 12.23 -11.08
C CYS A 132 4.77 13.48 -10.66
N LYS A 133 5.12 14.62 -11.24
CA LYS A 133 4.43 15.92 -11.06
C LYS A 133 3.12 16.00 -11.83
N GLY A 134 2.94 15.14 -12.85
CA GLY A 134 1.73 15.07 -13.65
C GLY A 134 0.48 14.76 -12.83
N LYS A 135 -0.68 15.21 -13.34
CA LYS A 135 -2.00 14.89 -12.81
C LYS A 135 -2.75 14.02 -13.80
N THR A 136 -3.50 13.05 -13.30
CA THR A 136 -4.48 12.30 -14.10
C THR A 136 -5.52 13.27 -14.69
N GLN A 137 -6.27 12.84 -15.69
CA GLN A 137 -7.41 13.60 -16.24
C GLN A 137 -8.41 14.05 -15.15
N LEU A 138 -8.54 13.29 -14.06
CA LEU A 138 -9.38 13.61 -12.89
C LEU A 138 -8.70 14.55 -11.87
N GLY A 139 -7.59 15.20 -12.21
CA GLY A 139 -6.86 16.13 -11.34
C GLY A 139 -6.05 15.51 -10.20
N LYS A 140 -6.11 14.18 -10.00
CA LYS A 140 -5.33 13.49 -8.97
C LYS A 140 -3.85 13.40 -9.35
N ARG A 141 -2.94 13.56 -8.37
CA ARG A 141 -1.49 13.43 -8.60
C ARG A 141 -1.14 12.04 -9.10
N CYS A 142 -0.32 11.97 -10.14
CA CYS A 142 0.18 10.72 -10.71
C CYS A 142 0.90 9.88 -9.62
N LYS A 143 0.69 8.57 -9.69
CA LYS A 143 1.30 7.59 -8.76
C LYS A 143 2.61 7.01 -9.29
N CYS A 144 2.94 7.25 -10.56
CA CYS A 144 4.19 6.78 -11.15
C CYS A 144 5.39 7.48 -10.51
N ILE A 145 6.50 6.78 -10.47
CA ILE A 145 7.80 7.30 -10.10
C ILE A 145 8.58 7.62 -11.38
N THR A 146 9.42 8.64 -11.35
CA THR A 146 10.28 9.05 -12.46
C THR A 146 11.65 9.44 -11.95
N LYS A 147 12.69 9.07 -12.70
CA LYS A 147 14.07 9.55 -12.51
C LYS A 147 14.37 10.77 -13.40
N ASP A 148 13.41 11.19 -14.22
CA ASP A 148 13.57 12.27 -15.16
C ASP A 148 13.71 13.63 -14.45
N GLU A 149 14.61 14.47 -14.96
CA GLU A 149 14.91 15.80 -14.41
C GLU A 149 13.72 16.78 -14.47
N SER A 150 12.81 16.60 -15.43
CA SER A 150 11.57 17.37 -15.49
C SER A 150 10.64 17.09 -14.30
N GLY A 151 10.72 15.87 -13.75
CA GLY A 151 9.80 15.36 -12.74
C GLY A 151 8.52 14.77 -13.32
N TYR A 152 8.43 14.55 -14.64
CA TYR A 152 7.32 13.85 -15.28
C TYR A 152 7.68 12.39 -15.64
N CYS A 153 6.72 11.49 -15.53
CA CYS A 153 6.87 10.10 -16.00
C CYS A 153 6.52 10.01 -17.49
N HIS A 154 6.81 8.88 -18.14
CA HIS A 154 6.54 8.66 -19.57
C HIS A 154 5.08 8.86 -20.00
N HIS A 155 4.11 8.81 -19.07
CA HIS A 155 2.70 9.12 -19.34
C HIS A 155 2.34 10.62 -19.29
N HIS A 156 3.24 11.47 -18.81
CA HIS A 156 3.02 12.92 -18.66
C HIS A 156 4.19 13.74 -19.24
N LYS A 157 4.94 13.14 -20.17
CA LYS A 157 5.92 13.83 -20.99
C LYS A 157 5.25 14.38 -22.25
#